data_AF-A0A397FUG1-F1
#
_entry.id   AF-A0A397FUG1-F1
#
_cell.length_a   1.000
_cell.length_b   1.000
_cell.length_c   1.000
_cell.angle_alpha   90.00
_cell.angle_beta   90.00
_cell.angle_gamma   90.00
#
_symmetry.space_group_name_H-M   'P 1'
#
loop_
_entity.id
_entity.type
_entity.pdbx_description
1 polymer ?
#
loop_
_entity_poly.entity_id
_entity_poly.type
_entity_poly.pdbx_seq_one_letter_code
_entity_poly.pdbx_strand_id
1 'polypeptide(L)'
;MSLTLYCAIVNDGSTIKVEVHASASVDELRTKIAEKMQYTFPDHELTLYLAKLADRDWLPGDAAALVRLSNGHLDEDISKYLTPSNQMFPAMGLNYHFGMEVP
;
A
#
# COMPACT_ATOMS: atom_id res chain seq x y z
N MET A 1 13.76 -14.01 -0.18
CA MET A 1 12.75 -14.00 -1.26
C MET A 1 12.32 -12.56 -1.51
N SER A 2 12.22 -12.13 -2.77
CA SER A 2 11.80 -10.77 -3.11
C SER A 2 10.32 -10.72 -3.44
N LEU A 3 9.67 -9.61 -3.08
CA LEU A 3 8.29 -9.28 -3.41
C LEU A 3 8.25 -8.15 -4.41
N THR A 4 7.35 -8.28 -5.37
CA THR A 4 6.90 -7.16 -6.20
C THR A 4 5.55 -6.70 -5.70
N LEU A 5 5.50 -5.45 -5.21
CA LEU A 5 4.27 -4.80 -4.78
C LEU A 5 3.87 -3.73 -5.80
N TYR A 6 2.57 -3.65 -6.06
CA TYR A 6 1.97 -2.55 -6.81
C TYR A 6 1.21 -1.67 -5.82
N CYS A 7 1.64 -0.42 -5.68
CA CYS A 7 1.06 0.53 -4.75
C CYS A 7 0.29 1.59 -5.55
N ALA A 8 -0.97 1.81 -5.20
CA ALA A 8 -1.75 2.93 -5.73
C ALA A 8 -1.65 4.11 -4.77
N ILE A 9 -1.41 5.31 -5.31
CA ILE A 9 -1.27 6.53 -4.52
C ILE A 9 -2.62 7.22 -4.43
N VAL A 10 -3.11 7.48 -3.22
CA VAL A 10 -4.35 8.24 -3.01
C VAL A 10 -4.10 9.72 -3.33
N ASN A 11 -5.08 10.41 -3.92
CA ASN A 11 -5.02 11.81 -4.38
C ASN A 11 -4.11 12.09 -5.59
N ASP A 12 -3.53 11.05 -6.17
CA ASP A 12 -2.69 11.12 -7.37
C ASP A 12 -3.13 10.03 -8.37
N GLY A 13 -3.50 8.86 -7.84
CA GLY A 13 -4.01 7.67 -8.54
C GLY A 13 -3.03 7.08 -9.55
N SER A 14 -1.78 7.55 -9.55
CA SER A 14 -0.67 6.79 -10.11
C SER A 14 -0.51 5.48 -9.36
N THR A 15 0.05 4.51 -10.08
CA THR A 15 0.52 3.26 -9.50
C THR A 15 2.03 3.16 -9.63
N ILE A 16 2.66 2.61 -8.61
CA ILE A 16 4.10 2.36 -8.63
C ILE A 16 4.38 0.88 -8.36
N LYS A 17 5.39 0.38 -9.05
CA LYS A 17 5.98 -0.94 -8.77
C LYS A 17 7.15 -0.75 -7.80
N VAL A 18 7.14 -1.48 -6.68
CA VAL A 18 8.23 -1.51 -5.69
C VAL A 18 8.69 -2.95 -5.50
N GLU A 19 10.01 -3.15 -5.54
CA GLU A 19 10.63 -4.42 -5.21
C GLU A 19 11.29 -4.33 -3.83
N VAL A 20 10.95 -5.27 -2.96
CA VAL A 20 11.35 -5.28 -1.54
C VAL A 20 11.54 -6.71 -1.07
N HIS A 21 12.37 -6.93 -0.04
CA HIS A 21 12.53 -8.26 0.52
C HIS A 21 11.27 -8.69 1.28
N ALA A 22 10.90 -9.97 1.22
CA ALA A 22 9.66 -10.47 1.83
C ALA A 22 9.66 -10.37 3.37
N SER A 23 10.84 -10.40 3.98
CA SER A 23 11.01 -10.20 5.43
C SER A 23 11.24 -8.74 5.82
N ALA A 24 11.21 -7.80 4.87
CA ALA A 24 11.35 -6.39 5.19
C ALA A 24 10.18 -5.93 6.05
N SER A 25 10.41 -4.87 6.81
CA SER A 25 9.40 -4.16 7.55
C SER A 25 8.54 -3.26 6.65
N VAL A 26 7.37 -2.89 7.15
CA VAL A 26 6.53 -1.85 6.55
C VAL A 26 7.27 -0.51 6.53
N ASP A 27 8.10 -0.22 7.53
CA ASP A 27 8.96 0.96 7.59
C ASP A 27 9.93 1.03 6.38
N GLU A 28 10.64 -0.07 6.09
CA GLU A 28 11.53 -0.16 4.92
C GLU A 28 10.77 -0.03 3.59
N LEU A 29 9.55 -0.57 3.49
CA LEU A 29 8.69 -0.37 2.32
C LEU A 29 8.32 1.11 2.17
N ARG A 30 7.96 1.78 3.27
CA ARG A 30 7.59 3.19 3.29
C ARG A 30 8.75 4.08 2.83
N THR A 31 9.95 3.85 3.37
CA THR A 31 11.17 4.57 2.94
C THR A 31 11.43 4.37 1.45
N LYS A 32 11.34 3.13 0.94
CA LYS A 32 11.52 2.85 -0.50
C LYS A 32 10.51 3.56 -1.38
N ILE A 33 9.24 3.66 -0.95
CA ILE A 33 8.21 4.40 -1.68
C ILE A 33 8.55 5.88 -1.69
N ALA A 34 8.88 6.46 -0.54
CA ALA A 34 9.21 7.88 -0.41
C ALA A 34 10.43 8.28 -1.26
N GLU A 35 11.49 7.48 -1.24
CA GLU A 35 12.68 7.69 -2.08
C GLU A 35 12.34 7.59 -3.57
N LYS A 36 11.56 6.59 -3.97
CA LYS A 36 11.18 6.37 -5.37
C LYS A 36 10.30 7.51 -5.92
N MET A 37 9.37 8.01 -5.11
CA MET A 37 8.47 9.11 -5.46
C MET A 37 9.10 10.48 -5.24
N GLN A 38 10.27 10.54 -4.60
CA GLN A 38 10.95 11.78 -4.23
C GLN A 38 10.04 12.72 -3.41
N TYR A 39 9.28 12.15 -2.47
CA TYR A 39 8.44 12.95 -1.59
C TYR A 39 9.28 13.93 -0.78
N THR A 40 8.82 15.19 -0.71
CA THR A 40 9.51 16.26 0.02
C THR A 40 9.19 16.26 1.52
N PHE A 41 8.18 15.50 1.93
CA PHE A 41 7.80 15.32 3.31
C PHE A 41 8.50 14.09 3.92
N PRO A 42 8.66 14.04 5.26
CA PRO A 42 9.24 12.89 5.94
C PRO A 42 8.48 11.59 5.66
N ASP A 43 9.20 10.50 5.44
CA ASP A 43 8.60 9.20 5.10
C ASP A 43 7.55 8.73 6.12
N HIS A 44 7.74 9.02 7.41
CA HIS A 44 6.80 8.67 8.49
C HIS A 44 5.44 9.36 8.41
N GLU A 45 5.28 10.39 7.59
CA GLU A 45 3.97 10.98 7.28
C GLU A 45 3.21 10.15 6.24
N LEU A 46 3.88 9.23 5.52
CA LEU A 46 3.23 8.31 4.58
C LEU A 46 2.53 7.17 5.32
N THR A 47 1.21 7.13 5.22
CA THR A 47 0.40 6.03 5.77
C THR A 47 0.16 4.97 4.69
N LEU A 48 0.47 3.72 5.01
CA LEU A 48 0.26 2.58 4.12
C LEU A 48 -0.94 1.76 4.55
N TYR A 49 -1.77 1.36 3.58
CA TYR A 49 -2.92 0.48 3.79
C TYR A 49 -2.80 -0.75 2.92
N LEU A 50 -3.15 -1.91 3.47
CA LEU A 50 -3.30 -3.13 2.70
C LEU A 50 -4.58 -3.04 1.88
N ALA A 51 -4.45 -3.09 0.55
CA ALA A 51 -5.58 -3.00 -0.38
C ALA A 51 -6.38 -4.32 -0.49
N LYS A 52 -6.64 -4.98 0.65
CA LYS A 52 -7.34 -6.26 0.74
C LYS A 52 -8.35 -6.24 1.88
N LEU A 53 -9.60 -6.54 1.58
CA LEU A 53 -10.65 -6.65 2.60
C LEU A 53 -10.54 -7.96 3.38
N ALA A 54 -11.20 -8.02 4.54
CA ALA A 54 -11.28 -9.22 5.38
C ALA A 54 -11.86 -10.43 4.62
N ASP A 55 -12.81 -10.20 3.70
CA ASP A 55 -13.41 -11.22 2.83
C ASP A 55 -12.51 -11.61 1.64
N ARG A 56 -11.24 -11.19 1.65
CA ARG A 56 -10.17 -11.45 0.67
C ARG A 56 -10.26 -10.74 -0.68
N ASP A 57 -11.22 -9.83 -0.86
CA ASP A 57 -11.28 -9.01 -2.07
C ASP A 57 -10.17 -7.96 -2.08
N TRP A 58 -9.34 -8.03 -3.11
CA TRP A 58 -8.36 -6.98 -3.39
C TRP A 58 -9.07 -5.75 -3.97
N LEU A 59 -8.45 -4.58 -3.80
CA LEU A 59 -8.86 -3.40 -4.54
C LEU A 59 -8.81 -3.73 -6.05
N PRO A 60 -9.89 -3.49 -6.81
CA PRO A 60 -9.89 -3.69 -8.25
C PRO A 60 -8.81 -2.85 -8.90
N GLY A 61 -7.94 -3.47 -9.69
CA GLY A 61 -6.90 -2.78 -10.46
C GLY A 61 -7.41 -2.16 -11.77
N ASP A 62 -8.71 -1.88 -11.86
CA ASP A 62 -9.30 -1.31 -13.07
C ASP A 62 -9.15 0.21 -13.14
N ALA A 63 -9.32 0.76 -14.35
CA ALA A 63 -9.16 2.19 -14.60
C ALA A 63 -10.16 3.04 -13.78
N ALA A 64 -11.34 2.51 -13.44
CA ALA A 64 -12.34 3.25 -12.68
C ALA A 64 -11.91 3.43 -11.22
N ALA A 65 -11.38 2.39 -10.59
CA ALA A 65 -10.83 2.46 -9.23
C ALA A 65 -9.63 3.42 -9.15
N LEU A 66 -8.73 3.38 -10.16
CA LEU A 66 -7.59 4.30 -10.23
C LEU A 66 -8.01 5.76 -10.41
N VAL A 67 -8.99 6.05 -11.28
CA VAL A 67 -9.53 7.41 -11.46
C VAL A 67 -10.16 7.94 -10.16
N ARG A 68 -10.86 7.08 -9.40
CA ARG A 68 -11.44 7.47 -8.10
C ARG A 68 -10.34 7.81 -7.08
N LEU A 69 -9.27 7.03 -7.05
CA LEU A 69 -8.09 7.30 -6.22
C LEU A 69 -7.38 8.60 -6.64
N SER A 70 -7.25 8.88 -7.95
CA SER A 70 -6.63 10.10 -8.47
C SER A 70 -7.36 11.37 -8.02
N ASN A 71 -8.69 11.35 -8.02
CA ASN A 71 -9.48 12.53 -7.68
C ASN A 71 -9.58 12.77 -6.16
N GLY A 72 -8.92 11.96 -5.34
CA GLY A 72 -9.08 11.96 -3.89
C GLY A 72 -10.51 11.63 -3.45
N HIS A 73 -11.30 11.04 -4.35
CA HIS A 73 -12.70 10.78 -4.13
C HIS A 73 -12.84 9.45 -3.40
N LEU A 74 -12.76 9.52 -2.07
CA LEU A 74 -12.88 8.39 -1.17
C LEU A 74 -14.35 8.00 -0.96
N ASP A 75 -15.00 7.52 -2.02
CA ASP A 75 -16.34 6.92 -1.94
C ASP A 75 -16.36 5.69 -0.99
N GLU A 76 -17.56 5.19 -0.67
CA GLU A 76 -17.74 3.94 0.10
C GLU A 76 -16.91 2.77 -0.44
N ASP A 77 -16.71 2.69 -1.76
CA ASP A 77 -15.92 1.64 -2.41
C ASP A 77 -14.41 1.72 -2.14
N ILE A 78 -13.85 2.90 -1.91
CA ILE A 78 -12.41 3.05 -1.65
C ILE A 78 -12.15 3.18 -0.14
N SER A 79 -13.00 3.92 0.57
CA SER A 79 -12.87 4.15 2.01
C SER A 79 -12.91 2.86 2.83
N LYS A 80 -13.59 1.81 2.36
CA LYS A 80 -13.55 0.47 3.00
C LYS A 80 -12.16 -0.16 3.08
N TYR A 81 -11.22 0.25 2.23
CA TYR A 81 -9.81 -0.20 2.29
C TYR A 81 -8.93 0.70 3.17
N LEU A 82 -9.36 1.92 3.46
CA LEU A 82 -8.62 2.93 4.23
C LEU A 82 -9.05 2.95 5.69
N THR A 83 -9.19 1.77 6.30
CA THR A 83 -9.64 1.62 7.69
C THR A 83 -8.45 1.36 8.62
N PRO A 84 -8.58 1.62 9.94
CA PRO A 84 -7.53 1.28 10.90
C PRO A 84 -7.13 -0.20 10.88
N SER A 85 -8.05 -1.10 10.55
CA SER A 85 -7.78 -2.54 10.43
C SER A 85 -6.92 -2.90 9.22
N ASN A 86 -6.96 -2.06 8.18
CA ASN A 86 -6.16 -2.24 6.97
C ASN A 86 -4.85 -1.46 7.01
N GLN A 87 -4.65 -0.59 8.00
CA GLN A 87 -3.40 0.17 8.16
C GLN A 87 -2.24 -0.79 8.44
N MET A 88 -1.15 -0.61 7.69
CA MET A 88 0.08 -1.37 7.87
C MET A 88 0.95 -0.65 8.90
N PHE A 89 1.31 -1.33 9.99
CA PHE A 89 2.10 -0.72 11.06
C PHE A 89 3.59 -0.81 10.74
N PRO A 90 4.38 0.28 10.90
CA PRO A 90 5.80 0.33 10.51
C PRO A 90 6.65 -0.82 11.05
N ALA A 91 6.42 -1.22 12.31
CA ALA A 91 7.16 -2.28 12.98
C ALA A 91 6.86 -3.70 12.48
N MET A 92 5.81 -3.89 11.67
CA MET A 92 5.39 -5.21 11.21
C MET A 92 6.19 -5.62 9.96
N GLY A 93 6.46 -6.92 9.85
CA GLY A 93 7.03 -7.50 8.64
C GLY A 93 5.99 -7.64 7.53
N LEU A 94 6.40 -7.48 6.27
CA LEU A 94 5.52 -7.66 5.11
C LEU A 94 4.98 -9.09 5.01
N ASN A 95 5.74 -10.09 5.46
CA ASN A 95 5.31 -11.48 5.59
C ASN A 95 4.00 -11.65 6.36
N TYR A 96 3.77 -10.87 7.42
CA TYR A 96 2.55 -10.90 8.21
C TYR A 96 1.32 -10.46 7.38
N HIS A 97 1.49 -9.43 6.57
CA HIS A 97 0.39 -8.84 5.78
C HIS A 97 0.04 -9.65 4.53
N PHE A 98 1.04 -10.28 3.91
CA PHE A 98 0.86 -11.01 2.65
C PHE A 98 0.79 -12.54 2.83
N GLY A 99 0.79 -13.03 4.08
CA GLY A 99 0.63 -14.46 4.39
C GLY A 99 1.73 -15.33 3.81
N MET A 100 2.97 -14.81 3.75
CA MET A 100 4.11 -15.58 3.26
C MET A 100 4.77 -16.31 4.41
N GLU A 101 4.92 -17.63 4.25
CA GLU A 101 5.80 -18.41 5.10
C GLU A 101 7.24 -17.96 4.85
N VAL A 102 7.91 -17.46 5.89
CA VAL A 102 9.34 -17.12 5.82
C VAL A 102 10.09 -18.43 6.05
N PRO A 103 10.88 -18.92 5.08
CA PRO A 103 11.71 -20.12 5.28
C PRO A 103 12.82 -19.88 6.31
#